data_AF-A0A6G9CM91-F1
#
_entry.id   AF-A0A6G9CM91-F1
#
_cell.length_a   1.000
_cell.length_b   1.000
_cell.length_c   1.000
_cell.angle_alpha   90.00
_cell.angle_beta   90.00
_cell.angle_gamma   90.00
#
_symmetry.space_group_name_H-M   'P 1'
#
loop_
_entity.id
_entity.type
_entity.pdbx_description
1 polymer ?
#
loop_
_entity_poly.entity_id
_entity_poly.type
_entity_poly.pdbx_seq_one_letter_code
_entity_poly.pdbx_strand_id
1 'polypeptide(L)'
;MDETLDAQLRVYVRDLLGGELVAYPAEEWLNEYASGINAAIQLWQASLGGTIAITGTPEQGRVTVNDADRVIVLDSQWWTVAVDAAGNPLPVGDTL
;
A
#
# COMPACT_ATOMS: atom_id res chain seq x y z
N MET A 1 22.75 18.26 16.10
CA MET A 1 21.89 18.38 14.91
C MET A 1 20.83 17.32 15.10
N ASP A 2 19.56 17.71 15.15
CA ASP A 2 18.46 16.81 15.50
C ASP A 2 18.24 15.83 14.34
N GLU A 3 18.53 14.54 14.54
CA GLU A 3 18.36 13.49 13.53
C GLU A 3 16.90 13.34 13.06
N THR A 4 15.94 13.93 13.78
CA THR A 4 14.53 13.97 13.38
C THR A 4 14.22 14.96 12.25
N LEU A 5 15.11 15.93 11.95
CA LEU A 5 14.89 16.89 10.87
C LEU A 5 15.00 16.28 9.46
N ASP A 6 15.68 15.13 9.34
CA ASP A 6 15.91 14.43 8.07
C ASP A 6 15.01 13.18 7.90
N ALA A 7 14.10 12.93 8.86
CA ALA A 7 13.16 11.82 8.80
C ALA A 7 12.03 12.08 7.80
N GLN A 8 11.68 11.07 7.00
CA GLN A 8 10.60 11.13 6.02
C GLN A 8 9.60 10.00 6.24
N LEU A 9 8.31 10.25 6.00
CA LEU A 9 7.30 9.21 5.96
C LEU A 9 7.18 8.66 4.53
N ARG A 10 7.35 7.34 4.38
CA ARG A 10 7.16 6.62 3.11
C ARG A 10 6.00 5.64 3.25
N VAL A 11 5.29 5.40 2.15
CA VAL A 11 4.30 4.32 2.05
C VAL A 11 4.82 3.27 1.11
N TYR A 12 5.00 2.06 1.63
CA TYR A 12 5.39 0.90 0.85
C TYR A 12 4.14 0.18 0.38
N VAL A 13 4.10 -0.16 -0.90
CA VAL A 13 3.04 -0.93 -1.53
C VAL A 13 3.66 -2.19 -2.12
N ARG A 14 3.16 -3.34 -1.70
CA ARG A 14 3.62 -4.64 -2.14
C ARG A 14 2.53 -5.32 -2.96
N ASP A 15 2.86 -5.68 -4.19
CA ASP A 15 2.12 -6.68 -4.95
C ASP A 15 2.44 -8.07 -4.40
N LEU A 16 1.42 -8.75 -3.88
CA LEU A 16 1.55 -10.09 -3.29
C LEU A 16 1.48 -11.20 -4.35
N LEU A 17 1.07 -10.90 -5.59
CA LEU A 17 1.07 -11.85 -6.70
C LEU A 17 2.42 -11.82 -7.44
N GLY A 18 2.87 -10.65 -7.87
CA GLY A 18 4.12 -10.46 -8.60
C GLY A 18 5.36 -10.27 -7.72
N GLY A 19 5.17 -9.90 -6.45
CA GLY A 19 6.25 -9.64 -5.50
C GLY A 19 6.90 -8.26 -5.61
N GLU A 20 6.39 -7.38 -6.48
CA GLU A 20 6.89 -6.01 -6.62
C GLU A 20 6.67 -5.20 -5.34
N LEU A 21 7.65 -4.36 -5.00
CA LEU A 21 7.59 -3.44 -3.86
C LEU A 21 7.93 -2.04 -4.35
N VAL A 22 6.98 -1.11 -4.21
CA VAL A 22 7.12 0.30 -4.57
C VAL A 22 7.01 1.14 -3.31
N ALA A 23 7.76 2.24 -3.23
CA ALA A 23 7.70 3.18 -2.13
C ALA A 23 7.32 4.58 -2.62
N TYR A 24 6.28 5.15 -2.03
CA TYR A 24 5.81 6.50 -2.33
C TYR A 24 6.18 7.47 -1.21
N PRO A 25 6.55 8.73 -1.53
CA PRO A 25 6.47 9.83 -0.58
C PRO A 25 5.04 9.98 -0.04
N ALA A 26 4.89 10.29 1.25
CA ALA A 26 3.57 10.47 1.85
C ALA A 26 2.71 11.56 1.17
N GLU A 27 3.34 12.59 0.61
CA GLU A 27 2.63 13.67 -0.10
C GLU A 27 2.02 13.23 -1.43
N GLU A 28 2.58 12.22 -2.08
CA GLU A 28 2.07 11.67 -3.35
C GLU A 28 1.07 10.54 -3.10
N TRP A 29 1.18 9.86 -1.96
CA TRP A 29 0.47 8.62 -1.67
C TRP A 29 -1.06 8.73 -1.77
N LEU A 30 -1.68 9.80 -1.30
CA LEU A 30 -3.15 9.88 -1.29
C LEU A 30 -3.76 9.84 -2.70
N ASN A 31 -3.05 10.37 -3.70
CA ASN A 31 -3.48 10.30 -5.09
C ASN A 31 -3.32 8.86 -5.63
N GLU A 32 -2.19 8.22 -5.34
CA GLU A 32 -1.92 6.84 -5.75
C GLU A 32 -2.85 5.83 -5.07
N TYR A 33 -3.17 6.04 -3.79
CA TYR A 33 -4.15 5.26 -3.05
C TYR A 33 -5.51 5.31 -3.74
N ALA A 34 -6.02 6.51 -4.03
CA ALA A 34 -7.31 6.66 -4.70
C ALA A 34 -7.32 6.02 -6.10
N SER A 35 -6.22 6.20 -6.86
CA SER A 35 -6.04 5.59 -8.17
C SER A 35 -6.06 4.05 -8.10
N GLY A 36 -5.27 3.46 -7.18
CA GLY A 36 -5.18 2.02 -6.99
C GLY A 36 -6.49 1.39 -6.52
N ILE A 37 -7.21 2.01 -5.60
CA ILE A 37 -8.53 1.54 -5.17
C ILE A 37 -9.54 1.59 -6.32
N ASN A 38 -9.55 2.67 -7.11
CA ASN A 38 -10.43 2.77 -8.27
C ASN A 38 -10.11 1.68 -9.32
N ALA A 39 -8.83 1.40 -9.57
CA ALA A 39 -8.41 0.33 -10.46
C ALA A 39 -8.87 -1.05 -9.96
N ALA A 40 -8.77 -1.32 -8.66
CA ALA A 40 -9.27 -2.56 -8.06
C ALA A 40 -10.80 -2.69 -8.19
N ILE A 41 -11.55 -1.61 -7.99
CA ILE A 41 -13.01 -1.58 -8.19
C ILE A 41 -13.36 -1.85 -9.65
N GLN A 42 -12.65 -1.24 -10.60
CA GLN A 42 -12.87 -1.48 -12.04
C GLN A 42 -12.56 -2.93 -12.42
N LEU A 43 -11.49 -3.51 -11.90
CA LEU A 43 -11.14 -4.92 -12.12
C LEU A 43 -12.21 -5.85 -11.55
N TRP A 44 -12.71 -5.56 -10.34
CA TRP A 44 -13.81 -6.31 -9.75
C TRP A 44 -15.10 -6.19 -10.58
N GLN A 45 -15.45 -5.00 -11.07
CA GLN A 45 -16.61 -4.84 -11.96
C GLN A 45 -16.49 -5.69 -13.23
N ALA A 46 -15.28 -5.77 -13.79
CA ALA A 46 -14.99 -6.57 -14.98
C ALA A 46 -15.01 -8.09 -14.70
N SER A 47 -14.95 -8.53 -13.44
CA SER A 47 -14.93 -9.96 -13.08
C SER A 47 -16.29 -10.67 -13.22
N LEU A 48 -17.40 -9.94 -13.40
CA LEU A 48 -18.74 -10.49 -13.65
C LEU A 48 -19.20 -11.62 -12.70
N GLY A 49 -18.90 -11.50 -11.40
CA GLY A 49 -19.25 -12.50 -10.40
C GLY A 49 -18.18 -12.75 -9.34
N GLY A 50 -17.03 -12.09 -9.47
CA GLY A 50 -15.95 -12.11 -8.48
C GLY A 50 -16.23 -11.25 -7.24
N THR A 51 -15.22 -11.17 -6.37
CA THR A 51 -15.29 -10.47 -5.09
C THR A 51 -14.16 -9.47 -4.93
N ILE A 52 -14.41 -8.43 -4.14
CA ILE A 52 -13.41 -7.45 -3.72
C ILE A 52 -13.43 -7.34 -2.20
N ALA A 53 -12.24 -7.29 -1.60
CA ALA A 53 -12.05 -6.96 -0.21
C ALA A 53 -11.07 -5.80 -0.11
N ILE A 54 -11.48 -4.71 0.53
CA ILE A 54 -10.63 -3.56 0.86
C ILE A 54 -10.65 -3.43 2.38
N THR A 55 -9.48 -3.45 3.00
CA THR A 55 -9.34 -3.39 4.46
C THR A 55 -8.26 -2.40 4.87
N GLY A 56 -8.40 -1.83 6.07
CA GLY A 56 -7.45 -0.88 6.64
C GLY A 56 -7.78 0.58 6.36
N THR A 57 -6.75 1.42 6.40
CA THR A 57 -6.78 2.87 6.17
C THR A 57 -5.76 3.23 5.09
N PRO A 58 -5.70 4.49 4.60
CA PRO A 58 -4.64 4.91 3.70
C PRO A 58 -3.22 4.65 4.26
N GLU A 59 -3.00 4.69 5.56
CA GLU A 59 -1.69 4.51 6.18
C GLU A 59 -1.25 3.03 6.25
N GLN A 60 -2.21 2.11 6.32
CA GLN A 60 -1.96 0.67 6.33
C GLN A 60 -3.21 -0.11 5.93
N GLY A 61 -3.08 -1.01 4.96
CA GLY A 61 -4.22 -1.79 4.48
C GLY A 61 -3.88 -2.79 3.41
N ARG A 62 -4.93 -3.37 2.83
CA ARG A 62 -4.82 -4.36 1.75
C ARG A 62 -6.07 -4.32 0.87
N VAL A 63 -5.86 -4.52 -0.43
CA VAL A 63 -6.93 -4.78 -1.39
C VAL A 63 -6.68 -6.12 -2.08
N THR A 64 -7.73 -6.93 -2.18
CA THR A 64 -7.70 -8.22 -2.89
C THR A 64 -8.93 -8.32 -3.79
N VAL A 65 -8.72 -8.71 -5.04
CA VAL A 65 -9.79 -8.99 -6.02
C VAL A 65 -9.68 -10.44 -6.45
N ASN A 66 -10.80 -11.15 -6.39
CA ASN A 66 -10.96 -12.48 -6.97
C ASN A 66 -11.87 -12.41 -8.19
N ASP A 67 -11.58 -13.21 -9.22
CA ASP A 67 -12.49 -13.40 -10.35
C ASP A 67 -13.67 -14.31 -10.01
N ALA A 68 -14.54 -14.58 -11.00
CA ALA A 68 -15.71 -15.44 -10.82
C ALA A 68 -15.35 -16.90 -10.46
N ASP A 69 -14.14 -17.35 -10.82
CA ASP A 69 -13.61 -18.69 -10.50
C ASP A 69 -12.88 -18.72 -9.16
N ARG A 70 -12.90 -17.61 -8.40
CA ARG A 70 -12.22 -17.41 -7.11
C ARG A 70 -10.70 -17.43 -7.20
N VAL A 71 -10.15 -17.10 -8.37
CA VAL A 71 -8.71 -16.88 -8.53
C VAL A 71 -8.40 -15.45 -8.13
N ILE A 72 -7.36 -15.27 -7.31
CA ILE A 72 -6.88 -13.94 -6.95
C ILE A 72 -6.20 -13.31 -8.18
N VAL A 73 -6.76 -12.20 -8.65
CA VAL A 73 -6.29 -11.47 -9.84
C VAL A 73 -5.65 -10.12 -9.53
N LEU A 74 -5.82 -9.64 -8.30
CA LEU A 74 -5.10 -8.49 -7.74
C LEU A 74 -4.96 -8.69 -6.24
N ASP A 75 -3.77 -8.47 -5.71
CA ASP A 75 -3.51 -8.54 -4.28
C ASP A 75 -2.40 -7.57 -3.89
N SER A 76 -2.77 -6.47 -3.24
CA SER A 76 -1.83 -5.41 -2.89
C SER A 76 -1.97 -5.04 -1.43
N GLN A 77 -0.85 -5.00 -0.71
CA GLN A 77 -0.77 -4.57 0.68
C GLN A 77 0.05 -3.29 0.78
N TRP A 78 -0.30 -2.39 1.69
CA TRP A 78 0.50 -1.19 1.97
C TRP A 78 0.67 -0.92 3.46
N TRP A 79 1.74 -0.22 3.78
CA TRP A 79 2.06 0.24 5.14
C TRP A 79 3.02 1.44 5.12
N THR A 80 2.94 2.25 6.16
CA THR A 80 3.83 3.39 6.38
C THR A 80 5.11 2.98 7.10
N VAL A 81 6.22 3.64 6.77
CA VAL A 81 7.51 3.50 7.44
C VAL A 81 8.17 4.87 7.53
N ALA A 82 8.63 5.25 8.73
CA ALA A 82 9.52 6.38 8.88
C ALA A 82 10.94 5.98 8.44
N VAL A 83 11.56 6.76 7.58
CA VAL A 83 12.88 6.48 7.02
C VAL A 83 13.83 7.66 7.24
N ASP A 84 15.13 7.40 7.30
CA ASP A 84 16.16 8.43 7.26
C ASP A 84 16.28 9.07 5.87
N ALA A 85 17.14 10.09 5.73
CA ALA A 85 17.41 10.73 4.44
C ALA A 85 18.00 9.78 3.37
N ALA A 86 18.56 8.64 3.76
CA ALA A 86 19.06 7.61 2.87
C ALA A 86 18.00 6.55 2.51
N GLY A 87 16.78 6.67 3.04
CA GLY A 87 15.67 5.73 2.81
C GLY A 87 15.74 4.46 3.67
N ASN A 88 16.61 4.41 4.67
CA ASN A 88 16.65 3.29 5.60
C ASN A 88 15.53 3.43 6.62
N PRO A 89 14.81 2.34 6.96
CA PRO A 89 13.83 2.36 8.04
C PRO A 89 14.47 2.85 9.34
N LEU A 90 13.87 3.88 9.92
CA LEU A 90 14.22 4.30 11.27
C LEU A 90 13.75 3.19 12.24
N PRO A 91 14.53 2.90 13.29
CA PRO A 91 14.07 1.98 14.32
C PRO A 91 12.71 2.48 14.84
N VAL A 92 11.73 1.58 14.85
CA VAL A 92 10.48 1.83 15.58
C VAL A 92 10.91 1.98 17.03
N GLY A 93 11.01 3.22 17.50
CA GLY A 93 11.38 3.46 18.89
C GLY A 93 10.42 2.67 19.77
N ASP A 94 10.96 1.98 20.78
CA ASP A 94 10.20 1.54 21.94
C ASP A 94 9.61 2.79 22.60
N THR A 95 8.53 3.33 22.04
CA THR A 95 7.76 4.40 22.67
C THR A 95 6.81 3.74 23.67
N LEU A 96 7.34 3.67 24.90
CA LEU A 96 6.70 3.80 26.23
C LEU A 96 5.21 3.44 26.36
#